data_AF-X6BZQ1-F1
#
_entry.id   AF-X6BZQ1-F1
#
_cell.length_a   1.000
_cell.length_b   1.000
_cell.length_c   1.000
_cell.angle_alpha   90.00
_cell.angle_beta   90.00
_cell.angle_gamma   90.00
#
_symmetry.space_group_name_H-M   'P 1'
#
loop_
_entity.id
_entity.type
_entity.pdbx_description
1 polymer ?
#
loop_
_entity_poly.entity_id
_entity_poly.type
_entity_poly.pdbx_seq_one_letter_code
_entity_poly.pdbx_strand_id
1 'polypeptide(L)'
;MKHRVRFHAAAQQDIAELLAELAPRAGVDTALNFVGRIVDYCLSFETLPERGTRHDAIAPGLRTVGWRRRATIAFEVTGDRVIILRILYAGRTLELSGED
;
A
#
# COMPACT_ATOMS: atom_id res chain seq x y z
N MET A 1 20.69 3.22 6.65
CA MET A 1 20.21 4.40 5.90
C MET A 1 18.68 4.34 5.83
N LYS A 2 17.97 5.46 5.93
CA LYS A 2 16.49 5.49 5.84
C LYS A 2 16.06 5.79 4.41
N HIS A 3 15.12 5.02 3.88
CA HIS A 3 14.46 5.29 2.61
C HIS A 3 13.33 6.29 2.80
N ARG A 4 13.03 7.08 1.78
CA ARG A 4 11.88 7.98 1.75
C ARG A 4 10.66 7.23 1.24
N VAL A 5 9.64 7.06 2.08
CA VAL A 5 8.36 6.46 1.68
C VAL A 5 7.49 7.52 1.02
N ARG A 6 6.95 7.21 -0.15
CA ARG A 6 5.99 8.04 -0.90
C ARG A 6 4.79 7.19 -1.28
N PHE A 7 3.63 7.82 -1.40
CA PHE A 7 2.43 7.17 -1.90
C PHE A 7 2.15 7.68 -3.31
N HIS A 8 1.96 6.76 -4.24
CA HIS A 8 1.41 7.07 -5.55
C HIS A 8 -0.03 7.59 -5.40
N ALA A 9 -0.50 8.40 -6.35
CA ALA A 9 -1.85 8.95 -6.32
C ALA A 9 -2.93 7.85 -6.18
N ALA A 10 -2.74 6.71 -6.87
CA ALA A 10 -3.61 5.55 -6.76
C ALA A 10 -3.65 4.95 -5.33
N ALA A 11 -2.53 4.89 -4.62
CA ALA A 11 -2.51 4.44 -3.22
C ALA A 11 -3.20 5.43 -2.28
N GLN A 12 -3.09 6.74 -2.54
CA GLN A 12 -3.83 7.75 -1.78
C GLN A 12 -5.35 7.63 -2.01
N GLN A 13 -5.75 7.34 -3.25
CA GLN A 13 -7.14 7.05 -3.60
C GLN A 13 -7.64 5.79 -2.90
N ASP A 14 -6.88 4.68 -2.92
CA ASP A 14 -7.22 3.45 -2.19
C ASP A 14 -7.45 3.71 -0.69
N ILE A 15 -6.62 4.57 -0.08
CA ILE A 15 -6.75 5.00 1.33
C ILE A 15 -8.06 5.77 1.56
N ALA A 16 -8.35 6.75 0.70
CA ALA A 16 -9.54 7.58 0.82
C ALA A 16 -10.83 6.76 0.64
N GLU A 17 -10.84 5.87 -0.35
CA GLU A 17 -11.96 4.95 -0.58
C GLU A 17 -12.19 4.00 0.58
N LEU A 18 -11.12 3.42 1.13
CA LEU A 18 -11.22 2.55 2.29
C LEU A 18 -11.81 3.28 3.50
N LEU A 19 -11.38 4.53 3.73
CA LEU A 19 -11.94 5.36 4.79
C LEU A 19 -13.44 5.63 4.56
N ALA A 20 -13.81 6.02 3.34
CA ALA A 20 -15.20 6.30 2.96
C ALA A 20 -16.10 5.06 3.07
N GLU A 21 -15.57 3.87 2.77
CA GLU A 21 -16.30 2.60 2.89
C GLU A 21 -16.51 2.20 4.35
N LEU A 22 -15.49 2.38 5.20
CA LEU A 22 -15.53 1.93 6.59
C LEU A 22 -16.25 2.89 7.54
N ALA A 23 -16.13 4.20 7.33
CA ALA A 23 -16.66 5.20 8.26
C ALA A 23 -18.18 5.07 8.54
N PRO A 24 -19.06 4.85 7.54
CA PRO A 24 -20.49 4.66 7.79
C PRO A 24 -20.83 3.38 8.56
N ARG A 25 -19.95 2.37 8.50
CA ARG A 25 -20.21 1.02 9.05
C ARG A 25 -19.61 0.82 10.44
N ALA A 26 -18.44 1.42 10.69
CA ALA A 26 -17.64 1.22 11.89
C ALA A 26 -17.53 2.48 12.77
N GLY A 27 -18.03 3.62 12.28
CA GLY A 27 -17.79 4.93 12.88
C GLY A 27 -16.48 5.55 12.37
N VAL A 28 -16.45 6.89 12.31
CA VAL A 28 -15.35 7.68 11.77
C VAL A 28 -14.03 7.39 12.49
N ASP A 29 -14.02 7.42 13.83
CA ASP A 29 -12.80 7.21 14.62
C ASP A 29 -12.22 5.81 14.44
N THR A 30 -13.08 4.79 14.38
CA THR A 30 -12.65 3.41 14.13
C THR A 30 -12.03 3.28 12.74
N ALA A 31 -12.65 3.89 11.73
CA ALA A 31 -12.17 3.84 10.35
C ALA A 31 -10.83 4.58 10.19
N LEU A 32 -10.70 5.78 10.77
CA LEU A 32 -9.45 6.54 10.81
C LEU A 32 -8.33 5.74 11.50
N ASN A 33 -8.61 5.16 12.67
CA ASN A 33 -7.63 4.33 13.38
C ASN A 33 -7.21 3.10 12.57
N PHE A 34 -8.14 2.46 11.86
CA PHE A 34 -7.84 1.30 11.04
C PHE A 34 -6.94 1.68 9.84
N VAL A 35 -7.32 2.73 9.11
CA VAL A 35 -6.57 3.24 7.96
C VAL A 35 -5.20 3.75 8.39
N GLY A 36 -5.11 4.48 9.51
CA GLY A 36 -3.85 4.97 10.08
C GLY A 36 -2.86 3.84 10.32
N ARG A 37 -3.29 2.69 10.86
CA ARG A 37 -2.40 1.53 11.08
C ARG A 37 -1.87 0.90 9.78
N ILE A 38 -2.58 1.04 8.66
CA ILE A 38 -2.08 0.63 7.33
C ILE A 38 -1.00 1.62 6.88
N VAL A 39 -1.29 2.92 7.00
CA VAL A 39 -0.35 3.98 6.63
C VAL A 39 0.94 3.88 7.45
N ASP A 40 0.85 3.70 8.77
CA ASP A 40 2.01 3.51 9.66
C ASP A 40 2.83 2.30 9.25
N TYR A 41 2.16 1.20 8.87
CA TYR A 41 2.85 0.02 8.38
C TYR A 41 3.62 0.32 7.09
N CYS A 42 3.01 1.01 6.12
CA CYS A 42 3.70 1.46 4.90
C CYS A 42 4.87 2.40 5.21
N LEU A 43 4.70 3.37 6.12
CA LEU A 43 5.75 4.29 6.53
C LEU A 43 6.94 3.57 7.17
N SER A 44 6.72 2.45 7.86
CA SER A 44 7.79 1.62 8.43
C SER A 44 8.76 1.05 7.38
N PHE A 45 8.45 1.15 6.08
CA PHE A 45 9.30 0.64 5.01
C PHE A 45 10.57 1.49 4.85
N GLU A 46 10.64 2.66 5.49
CA GLU A 46 11.86 3.50 5.52
C GLU A 46 13.10 2.76 6.06
N THR A 47 12.95 1.84 7.01
CA THR A 47 14.09 1.16 7.65
C THR A 47 14.37 -0.23 7.08
N LEU A 48 13.35 -0.91 6.56
CA LEU A 48 13.44 -2.26 6.01
C LEU A 48 12.63 -2.31 4.70
N PRO A 49 13.12 -1.73 3.60
CA PRO A 49 12.35 -1.57 2.37
C PRO A 49 12.20 -2.88 1.59
N GLU A 50 13.16 -3.81 1.69
CA GLU A 50 13.17 -5.06 0.93
C GLU A 50 12.32 -6.17 1.55
N ARG A 51 11.08 -5.85 1.90
CA ARG A 51 10.12 -6.83 2.44
C ARG A 51 9.23 -7.41 1.34
N GLY A 52 8.48 -8.44 1.70
CA GLY A 52 7.48 -9.05 0.82
C GLY A 52 8.06 -9.87 -0.33
N THR A 53 7.18 -10.21 -1.27
CA THR A 53 7.49 -11.00 -2.47
C THR A 53 7.79 -10.08 -3.62
N ARG A 54 8.86 -10.36 -4.36
CA ARG A 54 9.25 -9.63 -5.58
C ARG A 54 8.56 -10.25 -6.80
N HIS A 55 8.09 -9.41 -7.72
CA HIS A 55 7.31 -9.79 -8.92
C HIS A 55 7.95 -9.22 -10.18
N ASP A 56 9.26 -9.42 -10.37
CA ASP A 56 9.99 -8.84 -11.52
C ASP A 56 9.46 -9.30 -12.89
N ALA A 57 8.87 -10.50 -12.96
CA ALA A 57 8.24 -11.02 -14.17
C ALA A 57 6.99 -10.23 -14.58
N ILE A 58 6.38 -9.49 -13.66
CA ILE A 58 5.22 -8.62 -13.89
C ILE A 58 5.70 -7.21 -14.21
N ALA A 59 6.53 -6.64 -13.33
CA ALA A 59 7.16 -5.34 -13.53
C ALA A 59 8.47 -5.27 -12.74
N PRO A 60 9.55 -4.71 -13.30
CA PRO A 60 10.83 -4.60 -12.61
C PRO A 60 10.72 -3.88 -11.26
N GLY A 61 11.20 -4.51 -10.19
CA GLY A 61 11.22 -3.89 -8.86
C GLY A 61 9.87 -3.91 -8.12
N LEU A 62 8.81 -4.40 -8.76
CA LEU A 62 7.50 -4.58 -8.11
C LEU A 62 7.59 -5.58 -6.97
N ARG A 63 7.00 -5.22 -5.84
CA ARG A 63 6.91 -6.04 -4.63
C ARG A 63 5.50 -6.01 -4.08
N THR A 64 5.09 -7.10 -3.43
CA THR A 64 3.87 -7.12 -2.63
C THR A 64 4.12 -7.66 -1.22
N VAL A 65 3.42 -7.13 -0.23
CA VAL A 65 3.42 -7.65 1.13
C VAL A 65 2.01 -7.65 1.72
N GLY A 66 1.68 -8.70 2.46
CA GLY A 66 0.41 -8.78 3.18
C GLY A 66 0.45 -8.01 4.49
N TRP A 67 -0.62 -7.26 4.77
CA TRP A 67 -0.84 -6.63 6.07
C TRP A 67 -2.02 -7.30 6.78
N ARG A 68 -1.73 -7.97 7.91
CA ARG A 68 -2.69 -8.61 8.82
C ARG A 68 -3.72 -9.51 8.13
N ARG A 69 -3.37 -10.13 6.98
CA ARG A 69 -4.28 -10.91 6.13
C ARG A 69 -5.53 -10.14 5.66
N ARG A 70 -5.46 -8.80 5.65
CA ARG A 70 -6.57 -7.90 5.31
C ARG A 70 -6.32 -7.06 4.09
N ALA A 71 -5.06 -6.70 3.84
CA ALA A 71 -4.67 -5.94 2.66
C ALA A 71 -3.40 -6.51 2.04
N THR A 72 -3.29 -6.35 0.72
CA THR A 72 -2.05 -6.53 -0.03
C THR A 72 -1.54 -5.15 -0.41
N ILE A 73 -0.29 -4.86 -0.07
CA ILE A 73 0.36 -3.59 -0.40
C ILE A 73 1.31 -3.85 -1.55
N ALA A 74 1.09 -3.18 -2.68
CA ALA A 74 1.99 -3.21 -3.83
C ALA A 74 2.90 -1.98 -3.79
N PHE A 75 4.20 -2.17 -3.99
CA PHE A 75 5.19 -1.11 -3.89
C PHE A 75 6.44 -1.43 -4.70
N GLU A 76 7.27 -0.43 -4.93
CA GLU A 76 8.59 -0.58 -5.51
C GLU A 76 9.66 0.10 -4.65
N VAL A 77 10.90 -0.36 -4.78
CA VAL A 77 12.06 0.24 -4.12
C VAL A 77 13.03 0.70 -5.19
N THR A 78 13.24 2.01 -5.28
CA THR A 78 14.07 2.64 -6.30
C THR A 78 15.07 3.60 -5.65
N GLY A 79 16.34 3.24 -5.67
CA GLY A 79 17.39 3.99 -4.99
C GLY A 79 17.09 4.12 -3.50
N ASP A 80 16.94 5.35 -3.01
CA ASP A 80 16.62 5.65 -1.61
C ASP A 80 15.12 5.83 -1.34
N ARG A 81 14.24 5.37 -2.25
CA ARG A 81 12.79 5.59 -2.16
C ARG A 81 12.03 4.28 -2.13
N VAL A 82 10.94 4.29 -1.36
CA VAL A 82 9.89 3.28 -1.41
C VAL A 82 8.64 3.98 -1.93
N ILE A 83 8.08 3.51 -3.03
CA ILE A 83 6.87 4.07 -3.62
C ILE A 83 5.75 3.06 -3.42
N ILE A 84 4.79 3.40 -2.56
CA ILE A 84 3.57 2.61 -2.36
C ILE A 84 2.65 2.86 -3.54
N LEU A 85 2.45 1.83 -4.37
CA LEU A 85 1.72 1.92 -5.62
C LEU A 85 0.22 1.73 -5.39
N ARG A 86 -0.16 0.70 -4.62
CA ARG A 86 -1.56 0.32 -4.33
C ARG A 86 -1.71 -0.27 -2.93
N ILE A 87 -2.90 -0.09 -2.34
CA ILE A 87 -3.32 -0.73 -1.08
C ILE A 87 -4.64 -1.47 -1.33
N LEU A 88 -4.53 -2.77 -1.54
CA LEU A 88 -5.63 -3.62 -1.98
C LEU A 88 -6.29 -4.28 -0.77
N TYR A 89 -7.34 -3.67 -0.25
CA TYR A 89 -8.10 -4.16 0.91
C TYR A 89 -9.14 -5.23 0.52
N ALA A 90 -9.39 -6.19 1.42
CA ALA A 90 -10.51 -7.14 1.36
C ALA A 90 -10.64 -7.95 0.05
N GLY A 91 -9.52 -8.34 -0.56
CA GLY A 91 -9.54 -9.18 -1.77
C GLY A 91 -9.66 -8.41 -3.08
N ARG A 92 -9.53 -7.08 -3.06
CA ARG A 92 -9.27 -6.29 -4.28
C ARG A 92 -8.00 -6.83 -4.97
N THR A 93 -8.04 -6.94 -6.30
CA THR A 93 -6.92 -7.41 -7.12
C THR A 93 -6.23 -6.22 -7.77
N LEU A 94 -4.92 -6.35 -8.01
CA LEU A 94 -4.18 -5.39 -8.82
C LEU A 94 -4.63 -5.56 -10.27
N GLU A 95 -5.41 -4.63 -10.80
CA GLU A 95 -5.60 -4.54 -12.24
C GLU A 95 -4.42 -3.77 -12.82
N LEU A 96 -3.60 -4.48 -13.60
CA LEU A 96 -2.58 -3.88 -14.43
C LEU A 96 -3.27 -3.48 -15.73
N SER A 97 -3.76 -2.25 -15.80
CA SER A 97 -4.02 -1.64 -17.11
C SER A 97 -2.66 -1.48 -17.79
N GLY A 98 -2.36 -2.34 -18.76
CA GLY A 98 -1.44 -1.95 -19.81
C GLY A 98 -2.04 -0.76 -20.56
N GLU A 99 -1.17 0.02 -21.21
CA GLU A 99 -1.45 1.27 -21.96
C GLU A 99 -1.38 2.53 -21.05
N ASP A 100 -0.41 3.46 -21.16
CA ASP A 100 0.67 3.74 -22.14
C ASP A 100 1.94 4.27 -21.43
#